data_AF-A0A5N6YVK6-F1
#
_entry.id   AF-A0A5N6YVK6-F1
#
_cell.length_a   1.000
_cell.length_b   1.000
_cell.length_c   1.000
_cell.angle_alpha   90.00
_cell.angle_beta   90.00
_cell.angle_gamma   90.00
#
_symmetry.space_group_name_H-M   'P 1'
#
loop_
_entity.id
_entity.type
_entity.pdbx_description
1 polymer ?
#
loop_
_entity_poly.entity_id
_entity_poly.type
_entity_poly.pdbx_seq_one_letter_code
_entity_poly.pdbx_strand_id
1 'polypeptide(L)'
;MDYSILDHFIAHIISAPDHLNPPPTLVTTQRADGGTKSDLRFGMNDGLWNMIQRTSSLHARSRTRAINHSTTITEAVGIWQDLDHWQPPDTLPVPEYQDLYDSYSSAIFTWLYLILHPDSMGDEKVQAMVERGLTDMSAVTVQDLFPFLLIPLFIHGLASVQEEHRDFVSSFLDHIEENGPYDHAEVYRTMVEQSWDNQDQGMRRSWEWIQWGVTDSVG
;
A
#
# COMPACT_ATOMS: atom_id res chain seq x y z
N MET A 1 7.27 -6.51 -18.41
CA MET A 1 6.16 -5.66 -17.94
C MET A 1 6.77 -4.43 -17.27
N ASP A 2 6.11 -3.28 -17.28
CA ASP A 2 6.60 -2.08 -16.60
C ASP A 2 6.15 -2.10 -15.12
N TYR A 3 7.11 -2.17 -14.20
CA TYR A 3 6.88 -2.24 -12.75
C TYR A 3 7.08 -0.89 -12.04
N SER A 4 6.95 0.22 -12.78
CA SER A 4 7.19 1.58 -12.28
C SER A 4 6.55 1.88 -10.93
N ILE A 5 5.32 1.44 -10.67
CA ILE A 5 4.65 1.69 -9.38
C ILE A 5 5.41 1.07 -8.20
N LEU A 6 5.98 -0.13 -8.38
CA LEU A 6 6.78 -0.81 -7.35
C LEU A 6 8.10 -0.07 -7.12
N ASP A 7 8.79 0.28 -8.21
CA ASP A 7 10.06 1.02 -8.14
C ASP A 7 9.89 2.36 -7.41
N HIS A 8 8.80 3.09 -7.72
CA HIS A 8 8.48 4.34 -7.04
C HIS A 8 8.09 4.12 -5.57
N PHE A 9 7.33 3.06 -5.26
CA PHE A 9 6.98 2.72 -3.88
C PHE A 9 8.25 2.44 -3.05
N ILE A 10 9.17 1.63 -3.56
CA ILE A 10 10.44 1.39 -2.86
C ILE A 10 11.22 2.67 -2.67
N ALA A 11 11.50 3.37 -3.78
CA ALA A 11 12.39 4.53 -3.75
C ALA A 11 11.88 5.66 -2.84
N HIS A 12 10.55 5.85 -2.77
CA HIS A 12 9.95 7.02 -2.10
C HIS A 12 9.26 6.70 -0.77
N ILE A 13 8.86 5.45 -0.53
CA ILE A 13 8.07 5.09 0.66
C ILE A 13 8.86 4.16 1.58
N ILE A 14 9.57 3.18 1.02
CA ILE A 14 10.39 2.25 1.81
C ILE A 14 11.77 2.84 2.12
N SER A 15 12.49 3.35 1.11
CA SER A 15 13.89 3.75 1.24
C SER A 15 14.11 5.22 1.65
N ALA A 16 13.11 6.11 1.51
CA ALA A 16 13.28 7.54 1.75
C ALA A 16 12.15 8.17 2.59
N PRO A 17 11.98 7.76 3.87
CA PRO A 17 10.89 8.25 4.71
C PRO A 17 10.94 9.75 5.07
N ASP A 18 12.05 10.46 4.78
CA ASP A 18 12.29 11.85 5.23
C ASP A 18 12.12 12.94 4.15
N HIS A 19 11.75 12.60 2.91
CA HIS A 19 11.66 13.60 1.84
C HIS A 19 10.30 13.65 1.15
N LEU A 20 9.32 14.34 1.75
CA LEU A 20 8.10 14.72 1.03
C LEU A 20 7.69 16.16 1.34
N ASN A 21 8.24 17.09 0.55
CA ASN A 21 7.51 18.30 0.17
C ASN A 21 6.19 17.87 -0.50
N PRO A 22 5.08 18.61 -0.32
CA PRO A 22 3.83 18.28 -1.00
C PRO A 22 4.06 18.26 -2.53
N PRO A 23 3.50 17.30 -3.27
CA PRO A 23 3.60 17.32 -4.72
C PRO A 23 2.91 18.59 -5.25
N PRO A 24 3.45 19.27 -6.27
CA PRO A 24 2.72 20.31 -6.95
C PRO A 24 1.43 19.71 -7.53
N THR A 25 0.31 20.40 -7.33
CA THR A 25 -1.00 20.06 -7.89
C THR A 25 -0.87 19.88 -9.40
N LEU A 26 -0.79 18.63 -9.88
CA LEU A 26 -0.85 18.34 -11.30
C LEU A 26 -2.30 18.54 -11.75
N VAL A 27 -2.55 19.71 -12.35
CA VAL A 27 -3.78 19.98 -13.09
C VAL A 27 -3.78 19.05 -14.30
N THR A 28 -4.50 17.94 -14.20
CA THR A 28 -4.75 17.04 -15.34
C THR A 28 -5.57 17.79 -16.38
N THR A 29 -4.89 18.30 -17.41
CA THR A 29 -5.56 18.78 -18.61
C THR A 29 -5.78 17.56 -19.51
N GLN A 30 -6.98 16.97 -19.44
CA GLN A 30 -7.40 15.95 -20.41
C GLN A 30 -7.41 16.56 -21.82
N ARG A 31 -6.46 16.15 -22.65
CA ARG A 31 -6.59 16.23 -24.11
C ARG A 31 -6.98 14.85 -24.60
N ALA A 32 -8.20 14.74 -25.10
CA ALA A 32 -8.62 13.62 -25.90
C ALA A 32 -7.86 13.68 -27.24
N ASP A 33 -6.99 12.71 -27.50
CA ASP A 33 -6.55 12.39 -28.85
C ASP A 33 -6.54 10.86 -29.01
N GLY A 34 -7.09 10.44 -30.16
CA GLY A 34 -7.49 9.07 -30.42
C GLY A 34 -6.34 8.10 -30.71
N GLY A 35 -6.58 6.83 -30.37
CA GLY A 35 -6.08 5.66 -31.07
C GLY A 35 -4.57 5.44 -31.08
N THR A 36 -4.03 4.90 -30.00
CA THR A 36 -2.81 4.06 -30.03
C THR A 36 -2.93 3.06 -28.88
N LYS A 37 -2.51 1.79 -29.09
CA LYS A 37 -2.46 0.73 -28.06
C LYS A 37 -2.06 1.36 -26.72
N SER A 38 -2.98 1.41 -25.76
CA SER A 38 -2.70 2.00 -24.45
C SER A 38 -1.55 1.21 -23.84
N ASP A 39 -0.40 1.85 -23.70
CA ASP A 39 0.71 1.34 -22.90
C ASP A 39 0.24 1.44 -21.45
N LEU A 40 -0.55 0.45 -21.01
CA LEU A 40 -1.16 0.42 -19.69
C LEU A 40 -0.04 0.26 -18.66
N ARG A 41 0.42 1.38 -18.13
CA ARG A 41 1.30 1.45 -16.97
C ARG A 41 0.42 1.40 -15.73
N PHE A 42 0.13 0.19 -15.26
CA PHE A 42 -0.71 -0.07 -14.10
C PHE A 42 -0.37 0.88 -12.95
N GLY A 43 -1.37 1.56 -12.40
CA GLY A 43 -1.25 2.41 -11.23
C GLY A 43 -0.63 3.80 -11.47
N MET A 44 0.06 4.02 -12.59
CA MET A 44 0.76 5.28 -12.86
C MET A 44 -0.13 6.32 -13.53
N ASN A 45 -1.04 5.89 -14.40
CA ASN A 45 -1.87 6.77 -15.24
C ASN A 45 -3.36 6.75 -14.85
N ASP A 46 -3.74 6.01 -13.81
CA ASP A 46 -5.12 5.81 -13.37
C ASP A 46 -5.44 6.49 -12.02
N GLY A 47 -4.47 7.19 -11.43
CA GLY A 47 -4.63 7.90 -10.16
C GLY A 47 -4.22 7.11 -8.92
N LEU A 48 -3.97 5.80 -9.03
CA LEU A 48 -3.58 4.96 -7.89
C LEU A 48 -2.29 5.45 -7.21
N TRP A 49 -1.24 5.70 -8.00
CA TRP A 49 0.03 6.21 -7.48
C TRP A 49 -0.16 7.56 -6.76
N ASN A 50 -1.03 8.44 -7.27
CA ASN A 50 -1.31 9.72 -6.60
C ASN A 50 -1.94 9.50 -5.21
N MET A 51 -2.86 8.56 -5.08
CA MET A 51 -3.46 8.22 -3.77
C MET A 51 -2.41 7.64 -2.82
N ILE A 52 -1.57 6.72 -3.28
CA ILE A 52 -0.46 6.14 -2.50
C ILE A 52 0.50 7.24 -2.01
N GLN A 53 0.90 8.17 -2.88
CA GLN A 53 1.78 9.27 -2.52
C GLN A 53 1.15 10.21 -1.47
N ARG A 54 -0.14 10.52 -1.63
CA ARG A 54 -0.87 11.38 -0.68
C ARG A 54 -0.99 10.71 0.69
N THR A 55 -1.31 9.41 0.71
CA THR A 55 -1.38 8.62 1.95
C THR A 55 -0.01 8.57 2.64
N SER A 56 1.06 8.29 1.90
CA SER A 56 2.43 8.28 2.43
C SER A 56 2.85 9.65 2.99
N SER A 57 2.59 10.74 2.26
CA SER A 57 2.89 12.10 2.73
C SER A 57 2.11 12.45 4.00
N LEU A 58 0.83 12.07 4.06
CA LEU A 58 -0.01 12.26 5.23
C LEU A 58 0.51 11.46 6.43
N HIS A 59 0.93 10.22 6.22
CA HIS A 59 1.53 9.33 7.22
C HIS A 59 2.80 9.95 7.82
N ALA A 60 3.73 10.40 6.99
CA ALA A 60 4.96 11.04 7.44
C ALA A 60 4.70 12.33 8.24
N ARG A 61 3.76 13.16 7.77
CA ARG A 61 3.41 14.45 8.41
C ARG A 61 2.63 14.28 9.71
N SER A 62 1.76 13.28 9.82
CA SER A 62 0.99 13.00 11.04
C SER A 62 1.90 12.52 12.17
N ARG A 63 2.95 11.74 11.83
CA ARG A 63 3.96 11.25 12.76
C ARG A 63 4.81 12.37 13.37
N THR A 64 5.28 13.30 12.54
CA THR A 64 6.17 14.39 12.94
C THR A 64 5.46 15.53 13.68
N ARG A 65 4.13 15.44 13.88
CA ARG A 65 3.26 16.54 14.37
C ARG A 65 3.41 17.82 13.54
N ALA A 66 3.89 17.71 12.30
CA ALA A 66 4.00 18.82 11.36
C ALA A 66 2.61 19.37 10.99
N ILE A 67 1.58 18.53 11.15
CA ILE A 67 0.17 18.91 11.05
C ILE A 67 -0.59 18.55 12.32
N ASN A 68 -1.65 19.31 12.61
CA ASN A 68 -2.54 19.01 13.72
C ASN A 68 -3.55 17.91 13.33
N HIS A 69 -4.19 17.31 14.34
CA HIS A 69 -5.11 16.19 14.15
C HIS A 69 -6.31 16.52 13.24
N SER A 70 -6.86 17.75 13.32
CA SER A 70 -7.96 18.16 12.44
C SER A 70 -7.55 18.23 10.96
N THR A 71 -6.32 18.68 10.67
CA THR A 71 -5.77 18.68 9.32
C THR A 71 -5.55 17.24 8.84
N THR A 72 -5.03 16.36 9.70
CA THR A 72 -4.88 14.94 9.36
C THR A 72 -6.21 14.29 8.99
N ILE A 73 -7.26 14.52 9.79
CA ILE A 73 -8.62 14.02 9.50
C ILE A 73 -9.14 14.58 8.17
N THR A 74 -9.01 15.89 7.95
CA THR A 74 -9.53 16.53 6.73
C THR A 74 -8.84 15.99 5.48
N GLU A 75 -7.51 15.85 5.50
CA GLU A 75 -6.75 15.29 4.38
C GLU A 75 -7.08 13.81 4.15
N ALA A 76 -7.17 13.00 5.22
CA ALA A 76 -7.55 11.58 5.12
C ALA A 76 -8.95 11.40 4.52
N VAL A 77 -9.92 12.21 4.96
CA VAL A 77 -11.30 12.20 4.39
C VAL A 77 -11.27 12.55 2.90
N GLY A 78 -10.45 13.51 2.50
CA GLY A 78 -10.29 13.85 1.07
C GLY A 78 -9.75 12.66 0.27
N ILE A 79 -8.73 11.96 0.78
CA ILE A 79 -8.19 10.75 0.11
C ILE A 79 -9.24 9.63 0.07
N TRP A 80 -10.00 9.42 1.15
CA TRP A 80 -11.09 8.43 1.16
C TRP A 80 -12.19 8.74 0.16
N GLN A 81 -12.58 10.01 0.02
CA GLN A 81 -13.55 10.40 -0.99
C GLN A 81 -13.02 10.12 -2.38
N ASP A 82 -11.77 10.45 -2.67
CA ASP A 82 -11.18 10.16 -3.96
C ASP A 82 -11.11 8.65 -4.22
N LEU A 83 -10.80 7.84 -3.20
CA LEU A 83 -10.79 6.39 -3.28
C LEU A 83 -12.17 5.78 -3.54
N ASP A 84 -13.22 6.30 -2.89
CA ASP A 84 -14.61 5.84 -3.05
C ASP A 84 -15.17 6.16 -4.46
N HIS A 85 -14.71 7.26 -5.06
CA HIS A 85 -15.08 7.64 -6.43
C HIS A 85 -14.11 7.10 -7.50
N TRP A 86 -12.98 6.56 -7.09
CA TRP A 86 -12.01 6.01 -8.02
C TRP A 86 -12.56 4.76 -8.67
N GLN A 87 -12.34 4.64 -9.97
CA GLN A 87 -12.73 3.49 -10.77
C GLN A 87 -11.54 3.07 -11.63
N PRO A 88 -11.27 1.76 -11.74
CA PRO A 88 -10.34 1.23 -12.72
C PRO A 88 -10.66 1.71 -14.15
N PRO A 89 -9.69 1.66 -15.08
CA PRO A 89 -9.96 1.93 -16.48
C PRO A 89 -11.10 1.06 -17.03
N ASP A 90 -12.01 1.65 -17.82
CA ASP A 90 -13.19 0.97 -18.40
C ASP A 90 -12.83 -0.30 -19.19
N THR A 91 -11.63 -0.35 -19.76
CA THR A 91 -11.12 -1.49 -20.52
C THR A 91 -9.89 -2.07 -19.85
N LEU A 92 -10.09 -3.18 -19.12
CA LEU A 92 -9.01 -3.95 -18.50
C LEU A 92 -8.49 -5.03 -19.45
N PRO A 93 -7.18 -5.34 -19.44
CA PRO A 93 -6.62 -6.40 -20.28
C PRO A 93 -7.20 -7.78 -19.95
N VAL A 94 -7.36 -8.08 -18.66
CA VAL A 94 -7.95 -9.32 -18.13
C VAL A 94 -8.76 -9.00 -16.87
N PRO A 95 -9.79 -9.80 -16.52
CA PRO A 95 -10.67 -9.55 -15.37
C PRO A 95 -9.93 -9.40 -14.03
N GLU A 96 -8.83 -10.12 -13.83
CA GLU A 96 -8.04 -10.16 -12.59
C GLU A 96 -7.38 -8.81 -12.25
N TYR A 97 -7.33 -7.87 -13.21
CA TYR A 97 -6.97 -6.48 -12.89
C TYR A 97 -7.97 -5.84 -11.93
N GLN A 98 -9.25 -6.24 -11.97
CA GLN A 98 -10.26 -5.73 -11.05
C GLN A 98 -9.93 -6.15 -9.62
N ASP A 99 -9.65 -7.44 -9.40
CA ASP A 99 -9.26 -7.96 -8.08
C ASP A 99 -7.95 -7.31 -7.59
N LEU A 100 -7.01 -7.08 -8.51
CA LEU A 100 -5.80 -6.31 -8.21
C LEU A 100 -6.16 -4.88 -7.74
N TYR A 101 -7.00 -4.14 -8.45
CA TYR A 101 -7.43 -2.79 -8.05
C TYR A 101 -8.21 -2.77 -6.71
N ASP A 102 -9.04 -3.79 -6.46
CA ASP A 102 -9.80 -3.92 -5.21
C ASP A 102 -8.86 -4.20 -4.02
N SER A 103 -7.80 -4.98 -4.22
CA SER A 103 -6.76 -5.19 -3.21
C SER A 103 -6.01 -3.90 -2.83
N TYR A 104 -5.74 -3.02 -3.80
CA TYR A 104 -5.15 -1.70 -3.52
C TYR A 104 -6.12 -0.79 -2.79
N SER A 105 -7.41 -0.83 -3.15
CA SER A 105 -8.43 -0.01 -2.49
C SER A 105 -8.56 -0.37 -1.02
N SER A 106 -8.63 -1.67 -0.72
CA SER A 106 -8.64 -2.14 0.66
C SER A 106 -7.36 -1.78 1.42
N ALA A 107 -6.19 -1.89 0.79
CA ALA A 107 -4.91 -1.54 1.39
C ALA A 107 -4.82 -0.04 1.75
N ILE A 108 -5.17 0.85 0.81
CA ILE A 108 -5.16 2.30 1.05
C ILE A 108 -6.13 2.67 2.16
N PHE A 109 -7.32 2.05 2.18
CA PHE A 109 -8.27 2.25 3.27
C PHE A 109 -7.68 1.84 4.63
N THR A 110 -7.10 0.64 4.73
CA THR A 110 -6.45 0.13 5.93
C THR A 110 -5.37 1.09 6.41
N TRP A 111 -4.48 1.54 5.51
CA TRP A 111 -3.41 2.47 5.85
C TRP A 111 -3.94 3.81 6.37
N LEU A 112 -4.92 4.40 5.70
CA LEU A 112 -5.55 5.65 6.13
C LEU A 112 -6.24 5.53 7.49
N TYR A 113 -6.94 4.41 7.74
CA TYR A 113 -7.58 4.16 9.02
C TYR A 113 -6.54 4.11 10.14
N LEU A 114 -5.42 3.41 9.92
CA LEU A 114 -4.34 3.31 10.89
C LEU A 114 -3.61 4.65 11.10
N ILE A 115 -3.49 5.51 10.09
CA ILE A 115 -2.98 6.87 10.29
C ILE A 115 -3.86 7.68 11.26
N LEU A 116 -5.19 7.53 11.19
CA LEU A 116 -6.14 8.25 12.05
C LEU A 116 -6.33 7.61 13.43
N HIS A 117 -6.27 6.28 13.47
CA HIS A 117 -6.49 5.43 14.63
C HIS A 117 -5.29 4.48 14.82
N PRO A 118 -4.11 5.02 15.18
CA PRO A 118 -2.85 4.27 15.12
C PRO A 118 -2.76 3.10 16.10
N ASP A 119 -3.56 3.11 17.16
CA ASP A 119 -3.60 2.05 18.16
C ASP A 119 -4.71 1.01 17.87
N SER A 120 -5.37 1.09 16.71
CA SER A 120 -6.57 0.30 16.36
C SER A 120 -6.31 -0.79 15.32
N MET A 121 -5.12 -1.37 15.29
CA MET A 121 -4.81 -2.46 14.35
C MET A 121 -5.73 -3.68 14.50
N GLY A 122 -6.09 -4.04 15.73
CA GLY A 122 -7.05 -5.11 16.01
C GLY A 122 -8.53 -4.73 15.89
N ASP A 123 -8.85 -3.54 15.36
CA ASP A 123 -10.25 -3.13 15.13
C ASP A 123 -10.90 -4.02 14.07
N GLU A 124 -12.15 -4.43 14.31
CA GLU A 124 -12.92 -5.29 13.40
C GLU A 124 -12.97 -4.72 11.97
N LYS A 125 -13.04 -3.39 11.81
CA LYS A 125 -13.04 -2.75 10.49
C LYS A 125 -11.71 -2.91 9.77
N VAL A 126 -10.60 -2.79 10.50
CA VAL A 126 -9.27 -3.00 9.92
C VAL A 126 -9.12 -4.45 9.51
N GLN A 127 -9.47 -5.39 10.39
CA GLN A 127 -9.32 -6.81 10.10
C GLN A 127 -10.25 -7.29 8.97
N ALA A 128 -11.47 -6.75 8.85
CA ALA A 128 -12.35 -7.03 7.73
C ALA A 128 -11.80 -6.52 6.38
N MET A 129 -11.11 -5.38 6.39
CA MET A 129 -10.47 -4.84 5.18
C MET A 129 -9.19 -5.59 4.82
N VAL A 130 -8.46 -6.10 5.81
CA VAL A 130 -7.35 -7.05 5.59
C VAL A 130 -7.89 -8.32 4.94
N GLU A 131 -8.90 -8.97 5.54
CA GLU A 131 -9.50 -10.21 5.01
C GLU A 131 -10.00 -10.02 3.56
N ARG A 132 -10.71 -8.92 3.29
CA ARG A 132 -11.15 -8.56 1.95
C ARG A 132 -9.97 -8.43 0.98
N GLY A 133 -8.95 -7.68 1.37
CA GLY A 133 -7.76 -7.49 0.54
C GLY A 133 -7.05 -8.81 0.23
N LEU A 134 -6.86 -9.69 1.22
CA LEU A 134 -6.25 -11.01 1.01
C LEU A 134 -7.11 -11.88 0.09
N THR A 135 -8.44 -11.82 0.23
CA THR A 135 -9.38 -12.52 -0.65
C THR A 135 -9.26 -12.04 -2.09
N ASP A 136 -9.25 -10.72 -2.32
CA ASP A 136 -9.08 -10.13 -3.64
C ASP A 136 -7.72 -10.55 -4.26
N MET A 137 -6.64 -10.53 -3.48
CA MET A 137 -5.32 -10.99 -3.95
C MET A 137 -5.31 -12.49 -4.29
N SER A 138 -6.05 -13.32 -3.55
CA SER A 138 -6.15 -14.77 -3.82
C SER A 138 -6.88 -15.09 -5.14
N ALA A 139 -7.72 -14.18 -5.62
CA ALA A 139 -8.44 -14.32 -6.89
C ALA A 139 -7.55 -14.04 -8.10
N VAL A 140 -6.44 -13.32 -7.90
CA VAL A 140 -5.45 -13.05 -8.97
C VAL A 140 -4.64 -14.32 -9.22
N THR A 141 -4.89 -14.97 -10.35
CA THR A 141 -4.17 -16.20 -10.76
C THR A 141 -3.14 -15.98 -11.87
N VAL A 142 -3.14 -14.80 -12.49
CA VAL A 142 -2.23 -14.44 -13.58
C VAL A 142 -0.87 -14.07 -12.99
N GLN A 143 0.12 -14.94 -13.17
CA GLN A 143 1.47 -14.79 -12.57
C GLN A 143 2.15 -13.46 -12.92
N ASP A 144 1.94 -12.94 -14.13
CA ASP A 144 2.50 -11.65 -14.55
C ASP A 144 1.98 -10.47 -13.69
N LEU A 145 0.85 -10.65 -12.99
CA LEU A 145 0.29 -9.64 -12.09
C LEU A 145 0.84 -9.73 -10.66
N PHE A 146 1.47 -10.85 -10.28
CA PHE A 146 1.90 -11.09 -8.90
C PHE A 146 2.86 -10.03 -8.34
N PRO A 147 3.82 -9.48 -9.11
CA PRO A 147 4.64 -8.39 -8.61
C PRO A 147 3.82 -7.18 -8.14
N PHE A 148 2.70 -6.85 -8.81
CA PHE A 148 1.87 -5.71 -8.43
C PHE A 148 1.10 -5.93 -7.12
N LEU A 149 0.97 -7.17 -6.64
CA LEU A 149 0.34 -7.47 -5.36
C LEU A 149 1.26 -7.13 -4.18
N LEU A 150 2.55 -6.87 -4.40
CA LEU A 150 3.51 -6.66 -3.31
C LEU A 150 3.17 -5.45 -2.42
N ILE A 151 2.67 -4.35 -3.00
CA ILE A 151 2.26 -3.15 -2.23
C ILE A 151 1.02 -3.44 -1.35
N PRO A 152 -0.12 -3.93 -1.88
CA PRO A 152 -1.26 -4.24 -1.03
C PRO A 152 -0.95 -5.35 -0.04
N LEU A 153 -0.17 -6.37 -0.43
CA LEU A 153 0.28 -7.44 0.45
C LEU A 153 1.10 -6.91 1.63
N PHE A 154 2.01 -5.97 1.39
CA PHE A 154 2.79 -5.32 2.44
C PHE A 154 1.89 -4.59 3.44
N ILE A 155 0.98 -3.74 2.96
CA ILE A 155 0.12 -2.94 3.83
C ILE A 155 -0.81 -3.82 4.65
N HIS A 156 -1.44 -4.81 4.02
CA HIS A 156 -2.30 -5.78 4.73
C HIS A 156 -1.51 -6.69 5.66
N GLY A 157 -0.29 -7.08 5.26
CA GLY A 157 0.65 -7.82 6.09
C GLY A 157 0.98 -7.08 7.37
N LEU A 158 1.36 -5.80 7.29
CA LEU A 158 1.62 -4.98 8.48
C LEU A 158 0.42 -4.91 9.43
N ALA A 159 -0.80 -4.93 8.89
CA ALA A 159 -2.05 -4.84 9.65
C ALA A 159 -2.62 -6.20 10.08
N SER A 160 -1.97 -7.32 9.75
CA SER A 160 -2.48 -8.67 10.01
C SER A 160 -2.28 -9.10 11.48
N VAL A 161 -3.40 -9.31 12.17
CA VAL A 161 -3.39 -9.79 13.57
C VAL A 161 -3.66 -11.29 13.66
N GLN A 162 -4.50 -11.81 12.77
CA GLN A 162 -4.93 -13.21 12.79
C GLN A 162 -3.88 -14.12 12.14
N GLU A 163 -3.63 -15.29 12.74
CA GLU A 163 -2.64 -16.26 12.26
C GLU A 163 -2.89 -16.66 10.80
N GLU A 164 -4.15 -16.91 10.43
CA GLU A 164 -4.55 -17.25 9.07
C GLU A 164 -4.20 -16.17 8.02
N HIS A 165 -4.29 -14.88 8.40
CA HIS A 165 -3.88 -13.78 7.53
C HIS A 165 -2.36 -13.72 7.39
N ARG A 166 -1.62 -13.96 8.49
CA ARG A 166 -0.15 -14.00 8.48
C ARG A 166 0.37 -15.18 7.66
N ASP A 167 -0.24 -16.35 7.76
CA ASP A 167 0.10 -17.53 6.99
C ASP A 167 -0.10 -17.30 5.48
N PHE A 168 -1.22 -16.66 5.11
CA PHE A 168 -1.47 -16.27 3.73
C PHE A 168 -0.39 -15.32 3.23
N VAL A 169 -0.08 -14.26 3.98
CA VAL A 169 0.91 -13.25 3.60
C VAL A 169 2.30 -13.87 3.43
N SER A 170 2.74 -14.70 4.38
CA SER A 170 4.01 -15.42 4.32
C SER A 170 4.09 -16.31 3.08
N SER A 171 3.07 -17.13 2.85
CA SER A 171 3.01 -18.05 1.70
C SER A 171 3.03 -17.30 0.37
N PHE A 172 2.38 -16.14 0.30
CA PHE A 172 2.35 -15.33 -0.91
C PHE A 172 3.69 -14.62 -1.16
N LEU A 173 4.35 -14.13 -0.10
CA LEU A 173 5.72 -13.59 -0.19
C LEU A 173 6.70 -14.66 -0.66
N ASP A 174 6.61 -15.90 -0.13
CA ASP A 174 7.43 -17.04 -0.58
C ASP A 174 7.23 -17.25 -2.09
N HIS A 175 5.97 -17.22 -2.55
CA HIS A 175 5.66 -17.40 -3.95
C HIS A 175 6.25 -16.31 -4.85
N ILE A 176 6.17 -15.04 -4.43
CA ILE A 176 6.76 -13.89 -5.17
C ILE A 176 8.29 -13.99 -5.18
N GLU A 177 8.93 -14.40 -4.08
CA GLU A 177 10.40 -14.56 -3.99
C GLU A 177 10.91 -15.68 -4.89
N GLU A 178 10.22 -16.82 -4.91
CA GLU A 178 10.64 -17.99 -5.69
C GLU A 178 10.40 -17.84 -7.21
N ASN A 179 9.38 -17.08 -7.60
CA ASN A 179 8.87 -17.08 -8.98
C ASN A 179 8.89 -15.68 -9.63
N GLY A 180 9.11 -14.62 -8.86
CA GLY A 180 9.06 -13.24 -9.31
C GLY A 180 10.41 -12.70 -9.78
N PRO A 181 10.42 -11.67 -10.65
CA PRO A 181 11.64 -11.00 -11.08
C PRO A 181 12.14 -9.94 -10.07
N TYR A 182 11.66 -9.96 -8.82
CA TYR A 182 11.73 -8.81 -7.92
C TYR A 182 12.53 -9.10 -6.64
N ASP A 183 13.79 -8.68 -6.63
CA ASP A 183 14.78 -8.92 -5.55
C ASP A 183 14.48 -8.21 -4.22
N HIS A 184 13.36 -7.49 -4.09
CA HIS A 184 13.07 -6.67 -2.92
C HIS A 184 12.06 -7.28 -1.94
N ALA A 185 11.45 -8.42 -2.27
CA ALA A 185 10.45 -9.06 -1.40
C ALA A 185 10.97 -9.35 0.03
N GLU A 186 12.27 -9.63 0.19
CA GLU A 186 12.93 -9.83 1.49
C GLU A 186 12.79 -8.60 2.42
N VAL A 187 12.86 -7.38 1.87
CA VAL A 187 12.70 -6.14 2.66
C VAL A 187 11.27 -6.04 3.19
N TYR A 188 10.29 -6.36 2.36
CA TYR A 188 8.88 -6.37 2.76
C TYR A 188 8.61 -7.43 3.82
N ARG A 189 9.12 -8.65 3.62
CA ARG A 189 9.03 -9.75 4.60
C ARG A 189 9.56 -9.34 5.96
N THR A 190 10.80 -8.83 5.99
CA THR A 190 11.45 -8.42 7.24
C THR A 190 10.61 -7.40 8.00
N MET A 191 10.05 -6.40 7.32
CA MET A 191 9.20 -5.40 7.94
C MET A 191 7.87 -6.01 8.44
N VAL A 192 7.24 -6.88 7.64
CA VAL A 192 5.97 -7.50 8.01
C VAL A 192 6.14 -8.43 9.23
N GLU A 193 7.15 -9.30 9.22
CA GLU A 193 7.46 -10.18 10.35
C GLU A 193 7.79 -9.40 11.62
N GLN A 194 8.56 -8.31 11.50
CA GLN A 194 8.83 -7.41 12.62
C GLN A 194 7.55 -6.74 13.17
N SER A 195 6.57 -6.42 12.32
CA SER A 195 5.25 -5.94 12.76
C SER A 195 4.54 -6.96 13.63
N TRP A 196 4.55 -8.23 13.20
CA TRP A 196 3.90 -9.32 13.90
C TRP A 196 4.55 -9.60 15.25
N ASP A 197 5.88 -9.67 15.28
CA ASP A 197 6.64 -9.84 16.53
C ASP A 197 6.36 -8.70 17.52
N ASN A 198 6.33 -7.45 17.04
CA ASN A 198 6.01 -6.30 17.86
C ASN A 198 4.57 -6.35 18.39
N GLN A 199 3.63 -6.79 17.55
CA GLN A 199 2.23 -6.95 17.94
C GLN A 199 2.06 -8.02 19.02
N ASP A 200 2.74 -9.15 18.87
CA ASP A 200 2.67 -10.28 19.81
C ASP A 200 3.30 -9.92 21.16
N GLN A 201 4.26 -8.99 21.16
CA GLN A 201 4.82 -8.37 22.37
C GLN A 201 3.92 -7.27 22.98
N GLY A 202 2.78 -6.96 22.35
CA GLY A 202 1.85 -5.93 22.82
C GLY A 202 2.33 -4.50 22.57
N MET A 203 3.28 -4.30 21.65
CA MET A 203 3.73 -2.96 21.27
C MET A 203 2.62 -2.22 20.54
N ARG A 204 2.32 -1.00 21.01
CA ARG A 204 1.38 -0.13 20.31
C ARG A 204 1.94 0.29 18.97
N ARG A 205 1.07 0.38 17.96
CA ARG A 205 1.41 0.83 16.60
C ARG A 205 2.48 -0.06 15.96
N SER A 206 2.40 -1.36 16.21
CA SER A 206 3.32 -2.35 15.62
C SER A 206 3.29 -2.38 14.09
N TRP A 207 2.26 -1.84 13.44
CA TRP A 207 2.24 -1.66 11.99
C TRP A 207 3.16 -0.54 11.47
N GLU A 208 3.67 0.34 12.34
CA GLU A 208 4.43 1.53 11.96
C GLU A 208 5.90 1.18 11.63
N TRP A 209 6.13 0.73 10.40
CA TRP A 209 7.46 0.26 9.96
C TRP A 209 8.53 1.36 9.95
N ILE A 210 8.13 2.63 9.78
CA ILE A 210 9.07 3.77 9.71
C ILE A 210 9.77 4.00 11.06
N GLN A 211 9.28 3.43 12.16
CA GLN A 211 9.94 3.51 13.47
C GLN A 211 11.14 2.57 13.61
N TRP A 212 11.33 1.61 12.69
CA TRP A 212 12.38 0.59 12.83
C TRP A 212 13.68 0.96 12.11
N GLY A 213 13.67 2.05 11.33
CA GLY A 213 14.85 2.62 10.68
C GLY A 213 15.39 3.85 11.41
N VAL A 214 16.09 3.66 12.54
CA VAL A 214 17.44 4.18 12.90
C VAL A 214 17.89 3.40 14.15
N THR A 215 18.34 2.17 13.96
CA THR A 215 19.38 1.59 14.82
C THR A 215 20.43 0.99 13.91
N ASP A 216 21.18 1.88 13.24
CA ASP A 216 22.55 1.54 12.91
C ASP A 216 23.27 1.30 14.24
N SER A 217 23.61 0.04 14.44
CA SER A 217 24.55 -0.45 15.43
C SER A 217 25.82 0.40 15.44
N VAL A 218 25.96 1.23 16.48
CA VAL A 218 27.26 1.71 16.94
C VAL A 218 27.67 0.81 18.11
N GLY A 219 28.38 -0.26 17.77
CA GLY A 219 29.32 -0.94 18.66
C GLY A 219 30.74 -0.52 18.32
#